data_AF-A0A7S7UPC8-F1
#
_entry.id   AF-A0A7S7UPC8-F1
#
_cell.length_a   1.000
_cell.length_b   1.000
_cell.length_c   1.000
_cell.angle_alpha   90.00
_cell.angle_beta   90.00
_cell.angle_gamma   90.00
#
_symmetry.space_group_name_H-M   'P 1'
#
loop_
_entity.id
_entity.type
_entity.pdbx_description
1 polymer ?
#
loop_
_entity_poly.entity_id
_entity_poly.type
_entity_poly.pdbx_seq_one_letter_code
_entity_poly.pdbx_strand_id
1 'polypeptide(L)'
;MNTENVIKHLRALWRTDRIIADIRLRHLLVGFGLRAFAALIAAFGLLMLELSAYFALLQIWSAIAAAAVLGAINFAIAAALFIAAGRPPSGRDIELANEIHDTSIEALQIEARAFQGQLTGAVHHPLSTIVPVLVPLIAVIVKNMRKTTRESAADTAPEAHS
;
A
#
# COMPACT_ATOMS: atom_id res chain seq x y z
N MET A 1 35.22 -13.37 2.17
CA MET A 1 33.99 -12.69 2.66
C MET A 1 33.45 -13.52 3.81
N ASN A 2 33.21 -12.90 4.97
CA ASN A 2 33.00 -13.65 6.21
C ASN A 2 31.52 -14.04 6.38
N THR A 3 31.16 -15.20 5.85
CA THR A 3 29.78 -15.75 5.80
C THR A 3 29.13 -15.79 7.19
N GLU A 4 29.92 -15.97 8.24
CA GLU A 4 29.50 -15.99 9.64
C GLU A 4 28.92 -14.65 10.11
N ASN A 5 29.48 -13.53 9.65
CA ASN A 5 28.98 -12.20 10.00
C ASN A 5 27.65 -11.91 9.29
N VAL A 6 27.52 -12.35 8.03
CA VAL A 6 26.27 -12.21 7.26
C VAL A 6 25.13 -12.98 7.94
N ILE A 7 25.38 -14.21 8.40
CA ILE A 7 24.37 -15.03 9.07
C ILE A 7 23.98 -14.43 10.43
N LYS A 8 24.92 -13.84 11.18
CA LYS A 8 24.63 -13.15 12.44
C LYS A 8 23.76 -11.92 12.22
N HIS A 9 24.09 -11.08 11.24
CA HIS A 9 23.30 -9.89 10.91
C HIS A 9 21.91 -10.26 10.35
N LEU A 10 21.82 -11.28 9.50
CA LEU A 10 20.54 -11.74 8.94
C LEU A 10 19.62 -12.32 10.02
N ARG A 11 20.18 -13.07 10.97
CA ARG A 11 19.41 -13.60 12.12
C ARG A 11 18.95 -12.49 13.06
N ALA A 12 19.78 -11.46 13.26
CA ALA A 12 19.39 -10.28 14.02
C ALA A 12 18.25 -9.51 13.33
N LEU A 13 18.36 -9.30 12.01
CA LEU A 13 17.32 -8.65 11.20
C LEU A 13 16.00 -9.43 11.25
N TRP A 14 16.06 -10.75 11.05
CA TRP A 14 14.88 -11.61 11.02
C TRP A 14 14.17 -11.69 12.38
N ARG A 15 14.93 -11.62 13.49
CA ARG A 15 14.35 -11.58 14.84
C ARG A 15 13.59 -10.28 15.07
N THR A 16 14.13 -9.15 14.62
CA THR A 16 13.48 -7.83 14.73
C THR A 16 12.23 -7.76 13.84
N ASP A 17 12.32 -8.22 12.60
CA ASP A 17 11.19 -8.24 11.66
C ASP A 17 10.04 -9.12 12.16
N ARG A 18 10.35 -10.25 12.80
CA ARG A 18 9.34 -11.14 13.37
C ARG A 18 8.57 -10.49 14.53
N ILE A 19 9.23 -9.68 15.36
CA ILE A 19 8.58 -8.96 16.46
C ILE A 19 7.67 -7.85 15.92
N ILE A 20 8.14 -7.11 14.92
CA ILE A 20 7.36 -6.06 14.25
C ILE A 20 6.14 -6.64 13.54
N ALA A 21 6.32 -7.75 12.83
CA ALA A 21 5.22 -8.44 12.15
C ALA A 21 4.17 -8.96 13.13
N ASP A 22 4.56 -9.51 14.28
CA ASP A 22 3.62 -10.06 15.27
C ASP A 22 2.77 -8.97 15.93
N ILE A 23 3.38 -7.82 16.28
CA ILE A 23 2.66 -6.67 16.85
C ILE A 23 1.64 -6.13 15.83
N ARG A 24 2.08 -5.95 14.57
CA ARG A 24 1.21 -5.46 13.49
C ARG A 24 0.09 -6.45 13.17
N LEU A 25 0.40 -7.74 13.14
CA LEU A 25 -0.55 -8.81 12.87
C LEU A 25 -1.60 -8.89 13.98
N ARG A 26 -1.22 -8.79 15.25
CA ARG A 26 -2.17 -8.80 16.37
C ARG A 26 -3.08 -7.57 16.38
N HIS A 27 -2.55 -6.39 16.07
CA HIS A 27 -3.34 -5.18 15.95
C HIS A 27 -4.31 -5.24 14.75
N LEU A 28 -3.87 -5.78 13.62
CA LEU A 28 -4.70 -6.03 12.45
C LEU A 28 -5.77 -7.09 12.76
N LEU A 29 -5.42 -8.23 13.36
CA LEU A 29 -6.36 -9.33 13.61
C LEU A 29 -7.47 -8.94 14.60
N VAL A 30 -7.14 -8.25 15.69
CA VAL A 30 -8.14 -7.82 16.68
C VAL A 30 -9.03 -6.71 16.10
N GLY A 31 -8.44 -5.74 15.40
CA GLY A 31 -9.20 -4.65 14.77
C GLY A 31 -10.05 -5.08 13.58
N PHE A 32 -9.55 -5.97 12.72
CA PHE A 32 -10.30 -6.52 11.59
C PHE A 32 -11.33 -7.57 12.04
N GLY A 33 -11.04 -8.37 13.06
CA GLY A 33 -11.98 -9.41 13.52
C GLY A 33 -13.33 -8.84 13.94
N LEU A 34 -13.32 -7.80 14.80
CA LEU A 34 -14.56 -7.16 15.25
C LEU A 34 -15.27 -6.41 14.12
N ARG A 35 -14.52 -5.74 13.23
CA ARG A 35 -15.08 -5.05 12.06
C ARG A 35 -15.68 -6.01 11.04
N ALA A 36 -15.03 -7.12 10.76
CA ALA A 36 -15.52 -8.15 9.85
C ALA A 36 -16.77 -8.84 10.42
N PHE A 37 -16.78 -9.14 11.72
CA PHE A 37 -17.96 -9.69 12.39
C PHE A 37 -19.14 -8.71 12.38
N ALA A 38 -18.89 -7.43 12.66
CA ALA A 38 -19.91 -6.39 12.56
C ALA A 38 -20.46 -6.24 11.13
N ALA A 39 -19.58 -6.28 10.12
CA ALA A 39 -19.97 -6.25 8.71
C ALA A 39 -20.82 -7.48 8.32
N LEU A 40 -20.48 -8.66 8.83
CA LEU A 40 -21.26 -9.88 8.62
C LEU A 40 -22.66 -9.77 9.23
N ILE A 41 -22.77 -9.30 10.48
CA ILE A 41 -24.06 -9.05 11.13
C ILE A 41 -24.87 -8.02 10.33
N ALA A 42 -24.24 -6.93 9.90
CA ALA A 42 -24.90 -5.91 9.09
C ALA A 42 -25.42 -6.49 7.76
N ALA A 43 -24.63 -7.34 7.09
CA ALA A 43 -25.06 -8.02 5.86
C ALA A 43 -26.26 -8.94 6.11
N PHE A 44 -26.22 -9.76 7.16
CA PHE A 44 -27.36 -10.60 7.54
C PHE A 44 -28.61 -9.78 7.91
N GLY A 45 -28.43 -8.69 8.64
CA GLY A 45 -29.52 -7.77 9.00
C GLY A 45 -30.14 -7.12 7.77
N LEU A 46 -29.31 -6.69 6.81
CA LEU A 46 -29.78 -6.13 5.54
C LEU A 46 -30.57 -7.15 4.72
N LEU A 47 -30.08 -8.40 4.63
CA LEU A 47 -30.81 -9.49 3.96
C LEU A 47 -32.16 -9.76 4.63
N MET A 48 -32.19 -9.85 5.96
CA MET A 48 -33.45 -10.08 6.68
C MET A 48 -34.44 -8.93 6.52
N LEU A 49 -33.95 -7.70 6.52
CA LEU A 49 -34.76 -6.51 6.25
C LEU A 49 -35.31 -6.54 4.83
N GLU A 50 -34.51 -6.97 3.85
CA GLU A 50 -34.94 -7.14 2.47
C GLU A 50 -36.06 -8.18 2.35
N LEU A 51 -35.90 -9.37 2.94
CA LEU A 51 -36.96 -10.39 2.93
C LEU A 51 -38.24 -9.87 3.60
N SER A 52 -38.12 -9.23 4.76
CA SER A 52 -39.26 -8.66 5.48
C SER A 52 -39.98 -7.59 4.66
N ALA A 53 -39.22 -6.66 4.07
CA ALA A 53 -39.77 -5.60 3.23
C ALA A 53 -40.40 -6.17 1.96
N TYR A 54 -39.79 -7.20 1.33
CA TYR A 54 -40.36 -7.87 0.17
C TYR A 54 -41.71 -8.49 0.50
N PHE A 55 -41.82 -9.28 1.57
CA PHE A 55 -43.09 -9.90 1.96
C PHE A 55 -44.15 -8.84 2.34
N ALA A 56 -43.76 -7.76 3.01
CA ALA A 56 -44.66 -6.66 3.35
C ALA A 56 -45.18 -5.94 2.09
N LEU A 57 -44.31 -5.66 1.10
CA LEU A 57 -44.70 -5.04 -0.15
C LEU A 57 -45.53 -5.98 -1.02
N LEU A 58 -45.21 -7.27 -1.03
CA LEU A 58 -45.95 -8.30 -1.78
C LEU A 58 -47.42 -8.40 -1.34
N GLN A 59 -47.74 -8.02 -0.09
CA GLN A 59 -49.11 -7.98 0.39
C GLN A 59 -49.94 -6.84 -0.25
N ILE A 60 -49.28 -5.78 -0.70
CA ILE A 60 -49.92 -4.56 -1.24
C ILE A 60 -49.77 -4.52 -2.77
N TRP A 61 -48.64 -4.98 -3.29
CA TRP A 61 -48.20 -4.85 -4.69
C TRP A 61 -47.86 -6.23 -5.29
N SER A 62 -47.65 -6.32 -6.60
CA SER A 62 -47.21 -7.56 -7.26
C SER A 62 -45.74 -7.89 -6.97
N ALA A 63 -45.37 -9.18 -7.08
CA ALA A 63 -43.99 -9.65 -6.89
C ALA A 63 -42.96 -8.90 -7.74
N ILE A 64 -43.31 -8.60 -8.99
CA ILE A 64 -42.43 -7.90 -9.93
C ILE A 64 -42.20 -6.46 -9.45
N ALA A 65 -43.25 -5.75 -9.06
CA ALA A 65 -43.14 -4.37 -8.62
C ALA A 65 -42.41 -4.27 -7.26
N ALA A 66 -42.67 -5.23 -6.36
CA ALA A 66 -41.97 -5.34 -5.09
C ALA A 66 -40.46 -5.53 -5.30
N ALA A 67 -40.06 -6.50 -6.13
CA ALA A 67 -38.66 -6.75 -6.45
C ALA A 67 -37.98 -5.55 -7.11
N ALA A 68 -38.68 -4.84 -8.01
CA ALA A 68 -38.14 -3.65 -8.67
C ALA A 68 -37.85 -2.51 -7.68
N VAL A 69 -38.79 -2.22 -6.77
CA VAL A 69 -38.60 -1.17 -5.74
C VAL A 69 -37.48 -1.54 -4.78
N LEU A 70 -37.43 -2.79 -4.32
CA LEU A 70 -36.39 -3.27 -3.41
C LEU A 70 -35.00 -3.22 -4.07
N GLY A 71 -34.91 -3.64 -5.33
CA GLY A 71 -33.69 -3.53 -6.12
C GLY A 71 -33.21 -2.09 -6.24
N ALA A 72 -34.11 -1.14 -6.51
CA ALA A 72 -33.78 0.28 -6.57
C ALA A 72 -33.24 0.81 -5.23
N ILE A 73 -33.83 0.39 -4.11
CA ILE A 73 -33.36 0.75 -2.76
C ILE A 73 -31.96 0.17 -2.51
N ASN A 74 -31.72 -1.09 -2.83
CA ASN A 74 -30.41 -1.73 -2.68
C ASN A 74 -29.32 -1.03 -3.52
N PHE A 75 -29.64 -0.63 -4.76
CA PHE A 75 -28.74 0.17 -5.58
C PHE A 75 -28.42 1.54 -4.94
N ALA A 76 -29.42 2.20 -4.35
CA ALA A 76 -29.21 3.47 -3.65
C ALA A 76 -28.30 3.29 -2.42
N ILE A 77 -28.50 2.22 -1.63
CA ILE A 77 -27.64 1.88 -0.50
C ILE A 77 -26.21 1.61 -0.98
N ALA A 78 -26.04 0.82 -2.04
CA ALA A 78 -24.72 0.51 -2.61
C ALA A 78 -24.00 1.78 -3.08
N ALA A 79 -24.70 2.70 -3.75
CA ALA A 79 -24.14 3.99 -4.17
C ALA A 79 -23.72 4.84 -2.97
N ALA A 80 -24.53 4.91 -1.91
CA ALA A 80 -24.20 5.64 -0.70
C ALA A 80 -22.96 5.05 0.00
N LEU A 81 -22.87 3.71 0.09
CA LEU A 81 -21.70 3.02 0.62
C LEU A 81 -20.45 3.25 -0.23
N PHE A 82 -20.57 3.25 -1.56
CA PHE A 82 -19.46 3.54 -2.46
C PHE A 82 -18.92 4.96 -2.26
N ILE A 83 -19.80 5.95 -2.16
CA ILE A 83 -19.42 7.35 -1.86
C ILE A 83 -18.76 7.45 -0.47
N ALA A 84 -19.30 6.75 0.53
CA ALA A 84 -18.75 6.76 1.89
C ALA A 84 -17.38 6.07 1.95
N ALA A 85 -17.21 4.93 1.29
CA ALA A 85 -15.96 4.17 1.24
C ALA A 85 -14.88 4.85 0.38
N GLY A 86 -15.29 5.62 -0.63
CA GLY A 86 -14.39 6.40 -1.48
C GLY A 86 -13.87 7.68 -0.82
N ARG A 87 -14.36 8.06 0.36
CA ARG A 87 -13.79 9.20 1.10
C ARG A 87 -12.40 8.83 1.63
N PRO A 88 -11.32 9.53 1.21
CA PRO A 88 -9.99 9.24 1.72
C PRO A 88 -9.94 9.42 3.24
N PRO A 89 -9.12 8.63 3.95
CA PRO A 89 -8.96 8.75 5.39
C PRO A 89 -8.56 10.19 5.74
N SER A 90 -9.32 10.76 6.68
CA SER A 90 -9.27 12.15 7.15
C SER A 90 -7.84 12.64 7.40
N GLY A 91 -7.51 13.84 6.90
CA GLY A 91 -6.16 14.41 6.80
C GLY A 91 -5.29 14.47 8.06
N ARG A 92 -5.81 14.21 9.27
CA ARG A 92 -5.00 14.12 10.49
C ARG A 92 -4.06 12.91 10.51
N ASP A 93 -4.44 11.81 9.85
CA ASP A 93 -3.58 10.62 9.75
C ASP A 93 -2.52 10.78 8.64
N ILE A 94 -2.77 11.66 7.66
CA ILE A 94 -1.81 12.00 6.61
C ILE A 94 -0.78 13.01 7.11
N GLU A 95 -1.20 13.97 7.94
CA GLU A 95 -0.31 14.96 8.58
C GLU A 95 0.70 14.27 9.51
N LEU A 96 0.24 13.33 10.35
CA LEU A 96 1.12 12.52 11.20
C LEU A 96 2.04 11.60 10.40
N ALA A 97 1.57 11.03 9.28
CA ALA A 97 2.42 10.23 8.41
C ALA A 97 3.50 11.08 7.71
N ASN A 98 3.18 12.32 7.36
CA ASN A 98 4.10 13.25 6.72
C ASN A 98 5.16 13.78 7.72
N GLU A 99 4.76 14.09 8.97
CA GLU A 99 5.71 14.45 10.04
C GLU A 99 6.73 13.33 10.32
N ILE A 100 6.29 12.07 10.32
CA ILE A 100 7.18 10.91 10.50
C ILE A 100 8.08 10.70 9.26
N HIS A 101 7.57 10.97 8.06
CA HIS A 101 8.34 10.88 6.82
C HIS A 101 9.46 11.93 6.77
N ASP A 102 9.14 13.18 7.09
CA ASP A 102 10.12 14.28 7.10
C ASP A 102 11.19 14.07 8.17
N THR A 103 10.81 13.63 9.37
CA THR A 103 11.76 13.32 10.44
C THR A 103 12.68 12.14 10.07
N SER A 104 12.17 11.17 9.30
CA SER A 104 12.95 10.01 8.84
C SER A 104 13.90 10.38 7.69
N ILE A 105 13.51 11.29 6.79
CA ILE A 105 14.38 11.83 5.73
C ILE A 105 15.55 12.60 6.35
N GLU A 106 15.28 13.43 7.36
CA GLU A 106 16.33 14.20 8.05
C GLU A 106 17.31 13.29 8.79
N ALA A 107 16.82 12.25 9.48
CA ALA A 107 17.67 11.24 10.10
C ALA A 107 18.51 10.46 9.07
N LEU A 108 17.93 10.11 7.92
CA LEU A 108 18.63 9.42 6.83
C LEU A 108 19.68 10.32 6.16
N GLN A 109 19.46 11.63 6.12
CA GLN A 109 20.40 12.60 5.58
C GLN A 109 21.58 12.85 6.52
N ILE A 110 21.35 12.83 7.84
CA ILE A 110 22.41 12.87 8.86
C ILE A 110 23.25 11.59 8.79
N GLU A 111 22.62 10.43 8.69
CA GLU A 111 23.30 9.13 8.55
C GLU A 111 24.07 9.05 7.22
N ALA A 112 23.51 9.53 6.11
CA ALA A 112 24.19 9.58 4.81
C ALA A 112 25.43 10.50 4.84
N ARG A 113 25.36 11.65 5.53
CA ARG A 113 26.52 12.53 5.73
C ARG A 113 27.57 11.89 6.64
N ALA A 114 27.16 11.14 7.67
CA ALA A 114 28.07 10.40 8.53
C ALA A 114 28.79 9.26 7.77
N PHE A 115 28.05 8.54 6.92
CA PHE A 115 28.61 7.53 6.01
C PHE A 115 29.56 8.15 4.97
N GLN A 116 29.20 9.32 4.42
CA GLN A 116 30.05 10.03 3.47
C GLN A 116 31.33 10.56 4.16
N GLY A 117 31.26 11.03 5.40
CA GLY A 117 32.43 11.41 6.21
C GLY A 117 33.35 10.23 6.52
N GLN A 118 32.79 9.07 6.85
CA GLN A 118 33.55 7.84 7.07
C GLN A 118 34.18 7.28 5.78
N LEU A 119 33.48 7.40 4.64
CA LEU A 119 34.03 7.04 3.34
C LEU A 119 35.14 8.01 2.91
N THR A 120 34.97 9.32 3.09
CA THR A 120 35.99 10.32 2.68
C THR A 120 37.24 10.24 3.56
N GLY A 121 37.09 9.90 4.85
CA GLY A 121 38.23 9.63 5.74
C GLY A 121 39.00 8.35 5.38
N ALA A 122 38.33 7.34 4.81
CA ALA A 122 38.93 6.08 4.38
C ALA A 122 39.43 6.08 2.91
N VAL A 123 39.05 7.08 2.09
CA VAL A 123 39.45 7.16 0.66
C VAL A 123 40.89 7.63 0.47
N HIS A 124 41.48 8.31 1.46
CA HIS A 124 42.86 8.81 1.32
C HIS A 124 43.94 7.71 1.29
N HIS A 125 43.59 6.44 1.55
CA HIS A 125 44.44 5.24 1.40
C HIS A 125 43.50 4.01 1.40
N PRO A 126 43.30 3.16 0.36
CA PRO A 126 43.92 3.00 -0.96
C PRO A 126 42.86 2.71 -2.07
N LEU A 127 42.37 3.72 -2.79
CA LEU A 127 41.38 3.54 -3.89
C LEU A 127 41.98 3.67 -5.30
N SER A 128 43.30 3.52 -5.46
CA SER A 128 43.94 3.55 -6.79
C SER A 128 43.72 2.28 -7.64
N THR A 129 43.09 1.24 -7.10
CA THR A 129 43.02 -0.08 -7.78
C THR A 129 41.62 -0.51 -8.26
N ILE A 130 40.52 0.13 -7.83
CA ILE A 130 39.15 -0.39 -8.07
C ILE A 130 38.29 0.54 -8.96
N VAL A 131 38.73 1.78 -9.20
CA VAL A 131 38.00 2.80 -9.97
C VAL A 131 37.58 2.36 -11.40
N PRO A 132 38.36 1.57 -12.18
CA PRO A 132 37.97 1.24 -13.56
C PRO A 132 36.77 0.28 -13.67
N VAL A 133 36.39 -0.43 -12.61
CA VAL A 133 35.37 -1.50 -12.66
C VAL A 133 33.97 -1.02 -12.29
N LEU A 134 33.83 0.13 -11.63
CA LEU A 134 32.54 0.63 -11.15
C LEU A 134 31.84 1.59 -12.15
N VAL A 135 32.61 2.22 -13.04
CA VAL A 135 32.06 3.10 -14.09
C VAL A 135 31.11 2.36 -15.07
N PRO A 136 31.39 1.12 -15.53
CA PRO A 136 30.50 0.40 -16.44
C PRO A 136 29.17 0.02 -15.80
N LEU A 137 29.15 -0.32 -14.50
CA LEU A 137 27.91 -0.73 -13.81
C LEU A 137 26.92 0.44 -13.69
N ILE A 138 27.42 1.62 -13.30
CA ILE A 138 26.59 2.82 -13.19
C ILE A 138 26.04 3.22 -14.57
N ALA A 139 26.87 3.14 -15.62
CA ALA A 139 26.44 3.43 -16.98
C ALA A 139 25.36 2.46 -17.50
N VAL A 140 25.45 1.17 -17.18
CA VAL A 140 24.44 0.17 -17.56
C VAL A 140 23.10 0.42 -16.85
N ILE A 141 23.14 0.76 -15.56
CA ILE A 141 21.92 1.06 -14.78
C ILE A 141 21.23 2.32 -15.34
N VAL A 142 21.97 3.39 -15.60
CA VAL A 142 21.40 4.62 -16.18
C VAL A 142 20.85 4.38 -17.60
N LYS A 143 21.53 3.55 -18.41
CA LYS A 143 21.07 3.23 -19.77
C LYS A 143 19.79 2.40 -19.77
N ASN A 144 19.65 1.44 -18.84
CA ASN A 144 18.43 0.65 -18.71
C ASN A 144 17.24 1.48 -18.23
N MET A 145 17.44 2.38 -17.24
CA MET A 145 16.36 3.26 -16.78
C MET A 145 15.86 4.18 -17.90
N ARG A 146 16.76 4.73 -18.73
CA ARG A 146 16.37 5.57 -19.87
C ARG A 146 15.63 4.80 -20.97
N LYS A 147 15.93 3.51 -21.14
CA LYS A 147 15.25 2.66 -22.13
C LYS A 147 13.81 2.39 -21.71
N THR A 148 13.58 2.06 -20.44
CA THR A 148 12.23 1.84 -19.88
C THR A 148 11.35 3.08 -19.98
N THR A 149 11.90 4.28 -19.76
CA THR A 149 11.15 5.54 -19.92
C THR A 149 10.75 5.83 -21.36
N ARG A 150 11.57 5.46 -22.35
CA ARG A 150 11.24 5.68 -23.78
C ARG A 150 10.22 4.69 -24.32
N GLU A 151 10.24 3.45 -23.83
CA GLU A 151 9.29 2.41 -24.23
C GLU A 151 7.88 2.71 -23.68
N SER A 152 7.79 3.18 -22.43
CA SER A 152 6.53 3.63 -21.83
C SER A 152 5.92 4.87 -22.49
N ALA A 153 6.71 5.67 -23.21
CA ALA A 153 6.24 6.85 -23.94
C ALA A 153 5.83 6.55 -25.39
N ALA A 154 6.19 5.38 -25.94
CA ALA A 154 5.78 4.96 -27.28
C ALA A 154 4.40 4.27 -27.27
N ASP A 155 4.02 3.61 -26.18
CA ASP A 155 2.73 2.91 -26.03
C ASP A 155 1.53 3.83 -25.67
N THR A 156 1.73 5.14 -25.55
CA THR A 156 0.68 6.11 -25.18
C THR A 156 0.36 7.16 -26.25
N ALA A 157 0.78 6.95 -27.51
CA ALA A 157 0.26 7.71 -28.64
C ALA A 157 -0.97 6.99 -29.24
N PRO A 158 -2.18 7.55 -29.16
CA PRO A 158 -3.39 6.92 -29.67
C PRO A 158 -3.39 7.00 -31.21
N GLU A 159 -3.57 5.86 -31.87
CA GLU A 159 -3.94 5.79 -33.28
C GLU A 159 -5.30 6.48 -33.47
N ALA A 160 -5.24 7.76 -33.84
CA ALA A 160 -6.35 8.55 -34.30
C ALA A 160 -6.33 8.58 -35.83
N HIS A 161 -7.33 7.90 -36.40
CA HIS A 161 -7.99 8.15 -37.67
C HIS A 161 -7.33 7.82 -39.02
N SER A 162 -8.16 7.11 -39.80
CA SER A 162 -8.43 7.20 -41.26
C SER A 162 -7.68 6.30 -42.23
#